data_AF-A0A914IV69-F1
#
_entry.id   AF-A0A914IV69-F1
#
_cell.length_a   1.000
_cell.length_b   1.000
_cell.length_c   1.000
_cell.angle_alpha   90.00
_cell.angle_beta   90.00
_cell.angle_gamma   90.00
#
_symmetry.space_group_name_H-M   'P 1'
#
loop_
_entity.id
_entity.type
_entity.pdbx_description
1 polymer ?
#
loop_
_entity_poly.entity_id
_entity_poly.type
_entity_poly.pdbx_seq_one_letter_code
_entity_poly.pdbx_strand_id
1 'polypeptide(L)'
;MTGEKETSKPTIEKPEGVPKHGSSEWAKDKDEEDKVEKMIKDSGCWVHHLATVECMSEKKDWRQCQNEVQSFKDCMFQSRSKFMKEVEKKK
;
A
#
# COMPACT_ATOMS: atom_id res chain seq x y z
N MET A 1 -19.80 5.91 44.94
CA MET A 1 -18.98 4.73 44.60
C MET A 1 -18.86 4.65 43.09
N THR A 2 -17.94 5.42 42.51
CA THR A 2 -17.69 5.44 41.06
C THR A 2 -16.29 4.91 40.85
N GLY A 3 -16.18 3.65 40.43
CA GLY A 3 -14.92 3.03 40.06
C GLY A 3 -14.88 2.86 38.54
N GLU A 4 -14.17 3.76 37.87
CA GLU A 4 -13.78 3.61 36.46
C GLU A 4 -12.79 2.44 36.35
N LYS A 5 -13.08 1.50 35.45
CA LYS A 5 -12.19 0.37 35.16
C LYS A 5 -11.46 0.70 33.86
N GLU A 6 -10.27 1.26 34.00
CA GLU A 6 -9.33 1.49 32.90
C GLU A 6 -9.03 0.17 32.19
N THR A 7 -9.39 0.07 30.91
CA THR A 7 -8.95 -1.03 30.05
C THR A 7 -7.57 -0.68 29.52
N SER A 8 -6.58 -1.02 30.33
CA SER A 8 -5.15 -1.01 30.00
C SER A 8 -4.88 -1.90 28.79
N LYS A 9 -4.32 -1.30 27.73
CA LYS A 9 -3.79 -1.97 26.53
C LYS A 9 -2.65 -2.92 26.94
N PRO A 10 -2.67 -4.20 26.53
CA PRO A 10 -1.57 -5.10 26.83
C PRO A 10 -0.36 -4.73 25.97
N THR A 11 0.73 -4.34 26.63
CA THR A 11 2.07 -4.32 26.05
C THR A 11 2.44 -5.76 25.73
N ILE A 12 2.46 -6.10 24.44
CA ILE A 12 2.99 -7.38 23.97
C ILE A 12 4.52 -7.28 24.07
N GLU A 13 5.05 -7.79 25.17
CA GLU A 13 6.47 -8.03 25.34
C GLU A 13 6.92 -9.08 24.32
N LYS A 14 7.90 -8.71 23.50
CA LYS A 14 8.47 -9.53 22.43
C LYS A 14 9.26 -10.70 23.05
N PRO A 15 8.85 -11.97 22.90
CA PRO A 15 9.55 -13.07 23.54
C PRO A 15 10.90 -13.31 22.88
N GLU A 16 11.94 -13.37 23.72
CA GLU A 16 13.30 -13.72 23.36
C GLU A 16 13.38 -15.20 22.97
N GLY A 17 13.66 -15.45 21.70
CA GLY A 17 13.76 -16.80 21.14
C GLY A 17 13.92 -16.84 19.61
N VAL A 18 14.04 -15.69 18.95
CA VAL A 18 14.26 -15.62 17.51
C VAL A 18 15.70 -16.05 17.19
N PRO A 19 15.92 -17.07 16.35
CA PRO A 19 17.25 -17.54 15.99
C PRO A 19 18.07 -16.42 15.35
N LYS A 20 19.28 -16.22 15.87
CA LYS A 20 20.27 -15.27 15.35
C LYS A 20 20.90 -15.86 14.08
N HIS A 21 20.40 -15.48 12.91
CA HIS A 21 21.13 -15.61 11.65
C HIS A 21 21.00 -14.29 10.88
N GLY A 22 22.14 -13.77 10.42
CA GLY A 22 22.35 -12.36 10.09
C GLY A 22 21.50 -11.78 8.96
N SER A 23 21.41 -10.45 8.94
CA SER A 23 21.03 -9.61 7.80
C SER A 23 19.92 -10.20 6.91
N SER A 24 18.69 -10.25 7.42
CA SER A 24 17.58 -10.68 6.58
C SER A 24 17.24 -9.57 5.59
N GLU A 25 17.48 -9.84 4.30
CA GLU A 25 17.31 -8.92 3.16
C GLU A 25 15.92 -8.26 3.08
N TRP A 26 14.88 -8.80 3.72
CA TRP A 26 13.55 -8.16 3.77
C TRP A 26 13.51 -6.83 4.53
N ALA A 27 14.52 -6.54 5.36
CA ALA A 27 14.64 -5.27 6.08
C ALA A 27 15.51 -4.23 5.33
N LYS A 28 16.06 -4.59 4.16
CA LYS A 28 16.81 -3.68 3.28
C LYS A 28 15.90 -3.20 2.15
N ASP A 29 14.95 -2.34 2.47
CA ASP A 29 14.23 -1.57 1.45
C ASP A 29 13.68 -0.30 2.09
N LYS A 30 14.54 0.70 2.26
CA LYS A 30 14.14 2.05 2.67
C LYS A 30 14.67 3.13 1.73
N ASP A 31 15.41 2.72 0.71
CA ASP A 31 16.11 3.60 -0.24
C ASP A 31 15.84 3.21 -1.71
N GLU A 32 15.35 1.99 -1.99
CA GLU A 32 14.80 1.65 -3.30
C GLU A 32 13.34 2.10 -3.36
N GLU A 33 12.98 2.83 -4.42
CA GLU A 33 11.58 3.13 -4.71
C GLU A 33 10.81 1.82 -4.86
N ASP A 34 9.68 1.69 -4.17
CA ASP A 34 8.90 0.46 -4.15
C ASP A 34 8.55 0.07 -5.60
N LYS A 35 8.87 -1.18 -5.98
CA LYS A 35 8.69 -1.64 -7.37
C LYS A 35 7.26 -1.39 -7.86
N VAL A 36 6.30 -1.48 -6.95
CA VAL A 36 4.89 -1.19 -7.23
C VAL A 36 4.69 0.30 -7.54
N GLU A 37 5.23 1.21 -6.72
CA GLU A 37 5.12 2.66 -6.94
C GLU A 37 5.73 3.07 -8.28
N LYS A 38 6.88 2.52 -8.64
CA LYS A 38 7.51 2.77 -9.95
C LYS A 38 6.60 2.36 -11.11
N MET A 39 6.02 1.16 -11.05
CA MET A 39 5.05 0.71 -12.06
C MET A 39 3.82 1.62 -12.13
N ILE A 40 3.37 2.15 -10.99
CA ILE A 40 2.24 3.09 -10.96
C ILE A 40 2.60 4.40 -11.65
N LYS A 41 3.81 4.94 -11.42
CA LYS A 41 4.30 6.15 -12.10
C LYS A 41 4.37 5.95 -13.61
N ASP A 42 4.96 4.84 -14.07
CA ASP A 42 5.08 4.50 -15.49
C ASP A 42 3.72 4.30 -16.18
N SER A 43 2.73 3.79 -15.44
CA SER A 43 1.38 3.53 -15.97
C SER A 43 0.55 4.79 -16.23
N GLY A 44 0.96 5.94 -15.69
CA GLY A 44 0.21 7.20 -15.71
C GLY A 44 -0.95 7.28 -14.71
N CYS A 45 -1.13 6.27 -13.85
CA CYS A 45 -2.21 6.20 -12.86
C CYS A 45 -1.84 6.78 -11.48
N TRP A 46 -0.74 7.52 -11.38
CA TRP A 46 -0.22 8.06 -10.12
C TRP A 46 -1.21 8.97 -9.39
N VAL A 47 -2.01 9.77 -10.11
CA VAL A 47 -3.02 10.65 -9.51
C VAL A 47 -4.07 9.86 -8.72
N HIS A 48 -4.53 8.73 -9.25
CA HIS A 48 -5.51 7.88 -8.57
C HIS A 48 -4.89 7.15 -7.36
N HIS A 49 -3.59 6.83 -7.43
CA HIS A 49 -2.86 6.29 -6.28
C HIS A 49 -2.79 7.31 -5.15
N LEU A 50 -2.41 8.56 -5.44
CA LEU A 50 -2.38 9.64 -4.45
C LEU A 50 -3.77 9.88 -3.83
N ALA A 51 -4.84 9.91 -4.62
CA ALA A 51 -6.20 10.05 -4.10
C ALA A 51 -6.59 8.91 -3.15
N THR A 52 -6.14 7.68 -3.43
CA THR A 52 -6.35 6.54 -2.53
C THR A 52 -5.59 6.71 -1.22
N VAL A 53 -4.32 7.10 -1.29
CA VAL A 53 -3.46 7.33 -0.12
C VAL A 53 -3.97 8.49 0.73
N GLU A 54 -4.44 9.56 0.10
CA GLU A 54 -5.05 10.71 0.77
C GLU A 54 -6.31 10.30 1.52
N CYS A 55 -7.24 9.59 0.86
CA CYS A 55 -8.44 9.07 1.52
C CYS A 55 -8.12 8.16 2.71
N MET A 56 -7.12 7.27 2.57
CA MET A 56 -6.67 6.41 3.67
C MET A 56 -6.03 7.22 4.81
N SER A 57 -5.34 8.32 4.50
CA SER A 57 -4.72 9.20 5.49
C SER A 57 -5.77 10.01 6.27
N GLU A 58 -6.81 10.49 5.59
CA GLU A 58 -7.89 11.27 6.18
C GLU A 58 -8.85 10.39 6.98
N LYS A 59 -9.41 9.34 6.36
CA LYS A 59 -10.49 8.53 6.94
C LYS A 59 -9.97 7.42 7.85
N LYS A 60 -8.74 6.94 7.62
CA LYS A 60 -8.13 5.77 8.29
C LYS A 60 -9.00 4.50 8.21
N ASP A 61 -9.94 4.47 7.29
CA ASP A 61 -10.82 3.34 7.02
C ASP A 61 -10.88 3.13 5.50
N TRP A 62 -10.35 1.99 5.06
CA TRP A 62 -10.24 1.67 3.64
C TRP A 62 -11.60 1.35 3.00
N ARG A 63 -12.62 0.97 3.79
CA ARG A 63 -13.98 0.67 3.27
C ARG A 63 -14.65 1.95 2.80
N GLN A 64 -14.37 3.08 3.47
CA GLN A 64 -14.84 4.40 3.04
C GLN A 64 -14.08 4.98 1.85
N CYS A 65 -13.02 4.32 1.39
CA CYS A 65 -12.20 4.70 0.23
C CYS A 65 -12.44 3.80 -0.99
N GLN A 66 -13.55 3.05 -1.01
CA GLN A 66 -13.87 2.16 -2.13
C GLN A 66 -13.97 2.88 -3.48
N ASN A 67 -14.46 4.13 -3.50
CA ASN A 67 -14.58 4.90 -4.75
C ASN A 67 -13.19 5.22 -5.34
N GLU A 68 -12.27 5.73 -4.52
CA GLU A 68 -10.89 6.04 -4.90
C GLU A 68 -10.13 4.79 -5.34
N VAL A 69 -10.29 3.69 -4.60
CA VAL A 69 -9.69 2.39 -4.94
C VAL A 69 -10.25 1.86 -6.27
N GLN A 70 -11.55 2.04 -6.54
CA GLN A 70 -12.17 1.61 -7.78
C GLN A 70 -11.62 2.42 -8.96
N SER A 71 -11.55 3.76 -8.84
CA SER A 71 -10.96 4.64 -9.85
C SER A 71 -9.50 4.26 -10.17
N PHE A 72 -8.71 3.91 -9.15
CA PHE A 72 -7.35 3.42 -9.33
C PHE A 72 -7.29 2.09 -10.12
N LYS A 73 -8.17 1.13 -9.80
CA LYS A 73 -8.26 -0.14 -10.52
C LYS A 73 -8.64 0.06 -11.99
N ASP A 74 -9.63 0.90 -12.25
CA ASP A 74 -10.08 1.21 -13.62
C ASP A 74 -8.98 1.85 -14.45
N CYS A 75 -8.20 2.76 -13.87
CA CYS A 75 -7.03 3.32 -14.54
C CYS A 75 -5.99 2.24 -14.88
N MET A 76 -5.66 1.38 -13.93
CA MET A 76 -4.68 0.30 -14.14
C MET A 76 -5.10 -0.68 -15.23
N PHE A 77 -6.37 -1.06 -15.24
CA PHE A 77 -6.92 -1.94 -16.26
C PHE A 77 -6.84 -1.32 -17.66
N GLN A 78 -7.17 -0.03 -17.77
CA GLN A 78 -7.03 0.71 -19.02
C GLN A 78 -5.57 0.87 -19.44
N SER A 79 -4.66 1.17 -18.51
CA SER A 79 -3.23 1.33 -18.79
C SER A 79 -2.64 0.04 -19.34
N ARG A 80 -2.96 -1.11 -18.74
CA ARG A 80 -2.57 -2.43 -19.25
C ARG A 80 -3.11 -2.69 -20.66
N SER A 81 -4.38 -2.38 -20.89
CA SER A 81 -5.01 -2.55 -22.20
C SER A 81 -4.38 -1.65 -23.28
N LYS A 82 -4.04 -0.40 -22.93
CA LYS A 82 -3.32 0.54 -23.81
C LYS A 82 -1.93 0.01 -24.13
N PHE A 83 -1.20 -0.49 -23.14
CA PHE A 83 0.13 -1.05 -23.32
C PHE A 83 0.12 -2.25 -24.27
N MET A 84 -0.83 -3.18 -24.11
CA MET A 84 -0.97 -4.33 -25.01
C MET A 84 -1.25 -3.91 -26.46
N LYS A 85 -2.13 -2.93 -26.67
CA LYS A 85 -2.43 -2.38 -28.01
C LYS A 85 -1.22 -1.67 -28.63
N GLU A 86 -0.45 -0.94 -27.83
CA GLU A 86 0.75 -0.24 -28.28
C GLU A 86 1.87 -1.23 -28.68
N VAL A 87 2.04 -2.32 -27.93
CA VAL A 87 2.98 -3.40 -28.25
C VAL A 87 2.61 -4.08 -29.57
N GLU A 88 1.32 -4.29 -29.83
CA GLU A 88 0.85 -4.87 -31.10
C GLU A 88 1.10 -3.93 -32.28
N LYS A 89 0.88 -2.62 -32.13
CA LYS A 89 1.14 -1.63 -33.18
C LYS A 89 2.62 -1.47 -33.54
N LYS A 90 3.51 -1.86 -32.63
CA LYS A 90 4.97 -1.77 -32.80
C LYS A 90 5.60 -3.05 -33.36
N LYS A 91 4.81 -4.10 -33.61
CA LYS A 91 5.22 -5.29 -34.35
C LYS A 91 5.05 -5.08 -35.84
#